data_AF-A0A933QEA8-F1
#
_entry.id   AF-A0A933QEA8-F1
#
_cell.length_a   1.000
_cell.length_b   1.000
_cell.length_c   1.000
_cell.angle_alpha   90.00
_cell.angle_beta   90.00
_cell.angle_gamma   90.00
#
_symmetry.space_group_name_H-M   'P 1'
#
loop_
_entity.id
_entity.type
_entity.pdbx_description
1 polymer ?
#
loop_
_entity_poly.entity_id
_entity_poly.type
_entity_poly.pdbx_seq_one_letter_code
_entity_poly.pdbx_strand_id
1 'polypeptide(L)' 'ESLPHQWYDTPNVRFFTIADFDDFCAARNILVRERKVFDAGREITEEHNFLGSIGVYRLGRPR' A
#
# COMPACT_ATOMS: atom_id res chain seq x y z
N GLU A 1 -19.77 -0.57 2.30
CA GLU A 1 -19.95 -1.46 1.13
C GLU A 1 -18.58 -1.99 0.72
N SER A 2 -18.40 -3.31 0.68
CA SER A 2 -17.15 -3.90 0.18
C SER A 2 -17.16 -3.87 -1.34
N LEU A 3 -16.05 -3.49 -1.97
CA LEU A 3 -15.91 -3.54 -3.42
C LEU A 3 -16.30 -4.94 -3.94
N PRO A 4 -17.06 -5.04 -5.03
CA PRO A 4 -17.53 -6.33 -5.56
C PRO A 4 -16.40 -7.24 -6.06
N HIS A 5 -15.22 -6.67 -6.33
CA HIS A 5 -13.99 -7.38 -6.70
C HIS A 5 -12.78 -6.74 -6.02
N GLN A 6 -11.70 -7.50 -5.82
CA GLN A 6 -10.45 -6.96 -5.30
C GLN A 6 -9.86 -5.92 -6.27
N TRP A 7 -9.19 -4.91 -5.74
CA TRP A 7 -8.60 -3.82 -6.55
C TRP A 7 -7.63 -4.35 -7.61
N TYR A 8 -6.96 -5.47 -7.34
CA TYR A 8 -6.02 -6.12 -8.26
C TYR A 8 -6.70 -7.01 -9.32
N ASP A 9 -8.01 -7.29 -9.18
CA ASP A 9 -8.77 -8.19 -10.07
C ASP A 9 -9.69 -7.45 -11.06
N THR A 10 -9.74 -6.11 -11.02
CA THR A 10 -10.62 -5.31 -11.88
C THR A 10 -9.82 -4.55 -12.94
N PRO A 11 -10.16 -4.65 -14.24
CA PRO A 11 -9.33 -4.06 -15.31
C PRO A 11 -9.25 -2.52 -15.29
N ASN A 12 -10.22 -1.82 -14.69
CA ASN A 12 -10.39 -0.37 -14.85
C ASN A 12 -10.52 0.45 -13.55
N VAL A 13 -10.28 -0.13 -12.37
CA VAL A 13 -10.25 0.63 -11.10
C VAL A 13 -8.87 0.45 -10.47
N ARG A 14 -8.04 1.50 -10.52
CA ARG A 14 -6.70 1.53 -9.91
C ARG A 14 -6.62 2.50 -8.74
N PHE A 15 -7.63 2.54 -7.89
CA PHE A 15 -7.46 3.15 -6.57
C PHE A 15 -6.71 2.15 -5.70
N PHE A 16 -5.39 2.11 -5.88
CA PHE A 16 -4.50 1.28 -5.11
C PHE A 16 -3.92 2.12 -3.98
N THR A 17 -4.51 1.98 -2.80
CA THR A 17 -4.07 2.69 -1.61
C THR A 17 -2.98 1.91 -0.88
N ILE A 18 -2.30 2.59 0.04
CA ILE A 18 -1.40 1.96 1.00
C ILE A 18 -2.11 0.88 1.84
N ALA A 19 -3.37 1.13 2.23
CA ALA A 19 -4.15 0.16 3.00
C ALA A 19 -4.43 -1.11 2.17
N ASP A 20 -4.73 -0.95 0.88
CA ASP A 20 -4.93 -2.08 -0.04
C ASP A 20 -3.67 -2.95 -0.17
N PHE A 21 -2.48 -2.34 -0.13
CA PHE A 21 -1.23 -3.08 -0.15
C PHE A 21 -0.93 -3.76 1.20
N ASP A 22 -1.21 -3.09 2.31
CA ASP A 22 -1.04 -3.65 3.65
C ASP A 22 -1.94 -4.88 3.82
N ASP A 23 -3.20 -4.80 3.38
CA ASP A 23 -4.15 -5.91 3.36
C ASP A 23 -3.68 -7.05 2.44
N PHE A 24 -3.16 -6.71 1.25
CA PHE A 24 -2.57 -7.69 0.33
C PHE A 24 -1.41 -8.45 0.97
N CYS A 25 -0.51 -7.74 1.66
CA CYS A 25 0.63 -8.32 2.36
C CYS A 25 0.16 -9.24 3.50
N ALA A 26 -0.78 -8.79 4.31
CA ALA A 26 -1.35 -9.58 5.41
C ALA A 26 -1.98 -10.88 4.89
N ALA A 27 -2.81 -10.80 3.83
CA ALA A 27 -3.47 -11.96 3.24
C ALA A 27 -2.50 -13.00 2.66
N ARG A 28 -1.27 -12.59 2.31
CA ARG A 28 -0.22 -13.45 1.72
C ARG A 28 0.89 -13.80 2.70
N ASN A 29 0.70 -13.49 3.98
CA ASN A 29 1.68 -13.74 5.03
C ASN A 29 3.04 -13.09 4.73
N ILE A 30 3.02 -11.90 4.11
CA ILE A 30 4.17 -11.05 3.86
C ILE A 30 4.27 -10.07 5.02
N LEU A 31 5.41 -10.04 5.68
CA LEU A 31 5.61 -9.16 6.83
C LEU A 31 6.11 -7.79 6.38
N VAL A 32 5.31 -6.76 6.61
CA VAL A 32 5.74 -5.36 6.43
C VAL A 32 6.54 -4.94 7.65
N ARG A 33 7.86 -4.70 7.48
CA ARG A 33 8.76 -4.25 8.56
C ARG A 33 8.75 -2.74 8.72
N GLU A 34 8.61 -2.04 7.60
CA GLU A 34 8.67 -0.59 7.54
C GLU A 34 7.98 -0.11 6.25
N ARG A 35 7.33 1.03 6.36
CA ARG A 35 6.71 1.76 5.26
C ARG A 35 7.12 3.22 5.39
N LYS A 36 7.60 3.80 4.29
CA LYS A 36 7.83 5.24 4.17
C LYS A 36 7.23 5.74 2.87
N VAL A 37 6.72 6.97 2.89
CA VAL A 37 6.13 7.61 1.71
C VAL A 37 6.84 8.91 1.49
N PHE A 38 7.09 9.24 0.24
CA PHE A 38 7.82 10.44 -0.12
C PHE A 38 7.09 11.20 -1.22
N ASP A 39 7.34 12.51 -1.24
CA ASP A 39 7.08 13.37 -2.38
C ASP A 39 8.24 14.35 -2.58
N ALA A 40 8.74 14.42 -3.82
CA ALA A 40 9.88 15.27 -4.18
C ALA A 40 11.08 15.19 -3.19
N GLY A 41 11.37 13.98 -2.70
CA GLY A 41 12.47 13.71 -1.75
C GLY A 41 12.17 14.06 -0.28
N ARG A 42 10.96 14.53 0.05
CA ARG A 42 10.50 14.78 1.43
C ARG A 42 9.63 13.63 1.91
N GLU A 43 9.85 13.20 3.15
CA GLU A 43 9.01 12.17 3.78
C GLU A 43 7.62 12.76 4.09
N ILE A 44 6.58 12.03 3.70
CA ILE A 44 5.18 12.33 3.95
C ILE A 44 4.72 11.45 5.11
N THR A 45 4.30 12.08 6.20
CA THR A 45 3.87 11.40 7.43
C THR A 45 2.37 11.40 7.64
N GLU A 46 1.62 12.15 6.84
CA GLU A 46 0.17 12.30 6.90
C GLU A 46 -0.43 12.25 5.50
N GLU A 47 -1.71 11.90 5.38
CA GLU A 47 -2.44 11.84 4.09
C GLU A 47 -1.66 11.16 2.95
N HIS A 48 -0.97 10.08 3.29
CA HIS A 48 0.01 9.41 2.43
C HIS A 48 -0.48 9.08 1.00
N ASN A 49 -1.75 8.70 0.84
CA ASN A 49 -2.34 8.37 -0.47
C ASN A 49 -2.66 9.60 -1.34
N PHE A 50 -2.76 10.79 -0.73
CA PHE A 50 -3.09 12.04 -1.41
C PHE A 50 -1.83 12.88 -1.64
N LEU A 51 -0.95 12.97 -0.64
CA LEU A 51 0.24 13.81 -0.67
C LEU A 51 1.51 13.09 -1.15
N GLY A 52 1.51 11.75 -1.16
CA GLY A 52 2.67 10.95 -1.54
C GLY A 52 2.70 10.61 -3.04
N SER A 53 3.89 10.64 -3.64
CA SER A 53 4.11 10.16 -5.01
C SER A 53 4.81 8.80 -5.08
N ILE A 54 5.56 8.40 -4.04
CA ILE A 54 6.20 7.08 -3.95
C ILE A 54 6.12 6.50 -2.54
N GLY A 55 5.75 5.23 -2.44
CA GLY A 55 5.82 4.43 -1.21
C GLY A 55 6.96 3.41 -1.29
N VAL A 56 7.80 3.35 -0.27
CA VAL A 56 8.88 2.36 -0.13
C VAL A 56 8.55 1.43 1.04
N TYR A 57 8.60 0.13 0.76
CA TYR A 57 8.28 -0.91 1.73
C TYR A 57 9.49 -1.80 1.97
N ARG A 58 9.77 -2.04 3.26
CA ARG A 58 10.71 -3.07 3.68
C ARG A 58 9.92 -4.31 4.05
N LEU A 59 9.97 -5.32 3.19
CA LEU A 59 9.23 -6.57 3.36
C LEU A 59 10.11 -7.65 3.98
N GLY A 60 9.48 -8.63 4.61
CA GLY A 60 10.13 -9.81 5.16
C GLY A 60 9.18 -11.01 5.20
N ARG A 61 9.67 -12.11 5.77
CA ARG A 61 8.86 -13.30 6.05
C ARG A 61 8.63 -13.44 7.57
N PRO A 62 7.47 -13.92 8.00
CA PRO A 62 7.29 -14.46 9.35
C PRO A 62 8.29 -15.59 9.55
N ARG A 63 8.85 -15.69 10.76
CA ARG A 63 9.73 -16.81 11.15
C ARG A 63 8.90 -18.03 11.53
#